data_AF-A0A916VYW7-F1
#
_entry.id   AF-A0A916VYW7-F1
#
_cell.length_a   1.000
_cell.length_b   1.000
_cell.length_c   1.000
_cell.angle_alpha   90.00
_cell.angle_beta   90.00
_cell.angle_gamma   90.00
#
_symmetry.space_group_name_H-M   'P 1'
#
loop_
_entity.id
_entity.type
_entity.pdbx_description
1 polymer ?
#
loop_
_entity_poly.entity_id
_entity_poly.type
_entity_poly.pdbx_seq_one_letter_code
_entity_poly.pdbx_strand_id
1 'polypeptide(L)'
;MQKGQSPQDQQAAAGKANVRPTRAGNPVSEAAFLAAIESVLVSGPIYYEFPGAIERDVAASIWSWIERDVAEEASQRLREAIASGSEPVAAFDLVITEILDNLKAILDAEQDDIELERRNTIQMGGDEHRAKLALVIMAMRRRPLLQQAAAFGTSIGKLQDEAIVATALQNITITNPITRALWMQAMVGHISNPSRVMAAAVKLVGGKSDSLVSSSEYAPLVQAMLSHAQSQISLLAAQPGVFNDLDLACRAVDRYHRLMRAINNIVEIERKSEWGMTIAGLIGRISERLERPIREVSPSVTQSLRRPRDGADRVDPDEVLAALNGLYLLTVVRRCRDSLAVNALLDQAWTETGQALEVLVTRALDTFRANPVDSVLRERLEAGIKMAEIRFNPEYADILRKARDGAEKRIAQG
;
A
#
# COMPACT_ATOMS: atom_id res chain seq x y z
N MET A 1 39.75 -8.62 48.65
CA MET A 1 39.41 -8.58 47.21
C MET A 1 37.98 -9.09 47.02
N GLN A 2 37.02 -8.18 47.16
CA GLN A 2 35.61 -8.40 46.83
C GLN A 2 35.39 -7.83 45.42
N LYS A 3 34.92 -8.65 44.47
CA LYS A 3 34.47 -8.19 43.16
C LYS A 3 32.95 -8.10 43.20
N GLY A 4 32.44 -6.88 43.05
CA GLY A 4 31.02 -6.58 42.96
C GLY A 4 30.42 -7.11 41.65
N GLN A 5 29.22 -7.68 41.76
CA GLN A 5 28.34 -7.94 40.63
C GLN A 5 27.59 -6.65 40.29
N SER A 6 27.67 -6.23 39.02
CA SER A 6 26.97 -5.06 38.49
C SER A 6 25.46 -5.32 38.38
N PRO A 7 24.61 -4.32 38.68
CA PRO A 7 23.14 -4.43 38.65
C PRO A 7 22.54 -4.30 37.24
N GLN A 8 23.18 -4.86 36.21
CA GLN A 8 22.71 -4.81 34.81
C GLN A 8 22.14 -6.14 34.29
N ASP A 9 22.28 -7.24 35.04
CA ASP A 9 21.83 -8.57 34.60
C ASP A 9 20.43 -8.99 35.12
N GLN A 10 19.68 -8.09 35.77
CA GLN A 10 18.34 -8.37 36.31
C GLN A 10 17.17 -7.72 35.53
N GLN A 11 17.44 -7.04 34.41
CA GLN A 11 16.38 -6.41 33.58
C GLN A 11 16.10 -7.11 32.24
N ALA A 12 16.69 -8.28 31.97
CA ALA A 12 16.49 -9.02 30.72
C ALA A 12 15.48 -10.19 30.81
N ALA A 13 14.65 -10.25 31.88
CA ALA A 13 13.77 -11.39 32.17
C ALA A 13 12.29 -11.02 32.38
N ALA A 14 11.80 -9.96 31.71
CA ALA A 14 10.38 -9.64 31.67
C ALA A 14 9.96 -9.41 30.22
N GLY A 15 9.10 -10.28 29.69
CA GLY A 15 8.48 -10.09 28.37
C GLY A 15 8.69 -11.21 27.35
N LYS A 16 8.78 -12.47 27.75
CA LYS A 16 8.39 -13.58 26.85
C LYS A 16 6.97 -13.97 27.21
N ALA A 17 6.01 -13.26 26.63
CA ALA A 17 4.63 -13.75 26.58
C ALA A 17 4.67 -15.13 25.94
N ASN A 18 4.25 -16.14 26.70
CA ASN A 18 4.16 -17.51 26.26
C ASN A 18 2.96 -17.62 25.30
N VAL A 19 3.14 -17.17 24.06
CA VAL A 19 2.17 -17.37 22.99
C VAL A 19 2.18 -18.86 22.69
N ARG A 20 1.18 -19.58 23.22
CA ARG A 20 0.86 -20.92 22.75
C ARG A 20 0.70 -20.83 21.23
N PRO A 21 1.35 -21.69 20.43
CA PRO A 21 1.12 -21.68 19.00
C PRO A 21 -0.35 -22.03 18.77
N THR A 22 -1.13 -21.06 18.32
CA THR A 22 -2.40 -21.30 17.64
C THR A 22 -2.05 -22.28 16.52
N ARG A 23 -2.62 -23.49 16.54
CA ARG A 23 -2.46 -24.41 15.40
C ARG A 23 -2.97 -23.65 14.17
N ALA A 24 -2.07 -23.28 13.28
CA ALA A 24 -2.41 -22.61 12.03
C ALA A 24 -3.41 -23.49 11.25
N GLY A 25 -4.42 -22.85 10.64
CA GLY A 25 -5.34 -23.51 9.73
C GLY A 25 -4.61 -24.17 8.55
N ASN A 26 -5.33 -24.98 7.78
CA ASN A 26 -4.75 -25.53 6.57
C ASN A 26 -4.53 -24.40 5.55
N PRO A 27 -3.30 -24.23 5.02
CA PRO A 27 -2.99 -23.08 4.17
C PRO A 27 -3.81 -23.04 2.87
N VAL A 28 -4.31 -24.18 2.39
CA VAL A 28 -5.09 -24.27 1.15
C VAL A 28 -6.51 -23.74 1.33
N SER A 29 -7.19 -24.17 2.40
CA SER A 29 -8.56 -23.72 2.71
C SER A 29 -8.57 -22.26 3.17
N GLU A 30 -7.55 -21.85 3.93
CA GLU A 30 -7.35 -20.46 4.34
C GLU A 30 -7.15 -19.54 3.13
N ALA A 31 -6.27 -19.91 2.20
CA ALA A 31 -6.05 -19.13 0.98
C ALA A 31 -7.34 -19.00 0.15
N ALA A 32 -8.15 -20.07 0.06
CA ALA A 32 -9.44 -20.03 -0.63
C ALA A 32 -10.42 -19.06 0.04
N PHE A 33 -10.53 -19.11 1.37
CA PHE A 33 -11.36 -18.19 2.14
C PHE A 33 -10.90 -16.73 2.00
N LEU A 34 -9.61 -16.45 2.18
CA LEU A 34 -9.08 -15.10 2.07
C LEU A 34 -9.27 -14.54 0.65
N ALA A 35 -9.04 -15.36 -0.39
CA ALA A 35 -9.30 -14.99 -1.77
C ALA A 35 -10.79 -14.68 -2.03
N ALA A 36 -11.70 -15.41 -1.39
CA ALA A 36 -13.14 -15.22 -1.54
C ALA A 36 -13.63 -13.85 -1.00
N ILE A 37 -12.94 -13.27 0.00
CA ILE A 37 -13.28 -11.96 0.58
C ILE A 37 -12.21 -10.89 0.34
N GLU A 38 -11.27 -11.13 -0.57
CA GLU A 38 -10.06 -10.31 -0.81
C GLU A 38 -10.36 -8.81 -0.96
N SER A 39 -11.48 -8.47 -1.62
CA SER A 39 -11.89 -7.07 -1.88
C SER A 39 -12.07 -6.18 -0.64
N VAL A 40 -12.24 -6.78 0.54
CA VAL A 40 -12.40 -6.06 1.82
C VAL A 40 -11.25 -6.29 2.79
N LEU A 41 -10.27 -7.10 2.39
CA LEU A 41 -9.09 -7.38 3.20
C LEU A 41 -8.10 -6.21 3.15
N VAL A 42 -7.48 -5.92 4.28
CA VAL A 42 -6.37 -4.98 4.41
C VAL A 42 -5.19 -5.66 5.10
N SER A 43 -3.98 -5.27 4.74
CA SER A 43 -2.75 -5.81 5.32
C SER A 43 -2.02 -4.76 6.15
N GLY A 44 -1.46 -5.21 7.28
CA GLY A 44 -0.77 -4.37 8.24
C GLY A 44 0.50 -3.70 7.69
N PRO A 45 1.01 -2.65 8.38
CA PRO A 45 0.48 -2.10 9.63
C PRO A 45 -0.85 -1.34 9.46
N ILE A 46 -1.82 -1.61 10.33
CA ILE A 46 -3.09 -0.89 10.41
C ILE A 46 -2.96 0.21 11.46
N TYR A 47 -3.17 1.46 11.07
CA TYR A 47 -3.07 2.62 11.97
C TYR A 47 -4.42 3.06 12.50
N TYR A 48 -5.46 2.86 11.68
CA TYR A 48 -6.83 3.25 11.97
C TYR A 48 -7.76 2.15 11.51
N GLU A 49 -8.72 1.80 12.36
CA GLU A 49 -9.76 0.86 12.00
C GLU A 49 -10.85 1.54 11.18
N PHE A 50 -11.34 0.85 10.15
CA PHE A 50 -12.45 1.33 9.34
C PHE A 50 -13.55 0.26 9.27
N PRO A 51 -14.85 0.65 9.32
CA PRO A 51 -15.96 -0.30 9.41
C PRO A 51 -16.07 -1.30 8.24
N GLY A 52 -15.55 -0.94 7.07
CA GLY A 52 -15.58 -1.78 5.86
C GLY A 52 -14.32 -2.62 5.65
N ALA A 53 -13.31 -2.49 6.50
CA ALA A 53 -12.01 -3.13 6.31
C ALA A 53 -11.80 -4.27 7.31
N ILE A 54 -11.30 -5.40 6.82
CA ILE A 54 -10.99 -6.58 7.62
C ILE A 54 -9.49 -6.82 7.53
N GLU A 55 -8.78 -6.83 8.66
CA GLU A 55 -7.37 -7.20 8.66
C GLU A 55 -7.19 -8.65 8.24
N ARG A 56 -6.25 -8.91 7.32
CA ARG A 56 -6.00 -10.25 6.77
C ARG A 56 -5.65 -11.25 7.87
N ASP A 57 -4.81 -10.86 8.82
CA ASP A 57 -4.36 -11.74 9.90
C ASP A 57 -5.50 -12.08 10.85
N VAL A 58 -6.38 -11.10 11.14
CA VAL A 58 -7.59 -11.30 11.92
C VAL A 58 -8.56 -12.25 11.19
N ALA A 59 -8.76 -12.07 9.88
CA ALA A 59 -9.58 -12.96 9.07
C ALA A 59 -9.03 -14.40 9.05
N ALA A 60 -7.71 -14.56 8.91
CA ALA A 60 -7.04 -15.86 8.93
C ALA A 60 -7.18 -16.57 10.29
N SER A 61 -7.06 -15.83 11.39
CA SER A 61 -7.27 -16.37 12.74
C SER A 61 -8.73 -16.81 12.97
N ILE A 62 -9.70 -15.99 12.53
CA ILE A 62 -11.12 -16.36 12.56
C ILE A 62 -11.38 -17.60 11.70
N TRP A 63 -10.77 -17.69 10.52
CA TRP A 63 -10.88 -18.87 9.66
C TRP A 63 -10.30 -20.13 10.31
N SER A 64 -9.14 -20.02 10.96
CA SER A 64 -8.54 -21.14 11.70
C SER A 64 -9.46 -21.67 12.81
N TRP A 65 -10.23 -20.79 13.46
CA TRP A 65 -11.27 -21.19 14.41
C TRP A 65 -12.48 -21.83 13.70
N ILE A 66 -12.95 -21.26 12.58
CA ILE A 66 -14.05 -21.84 11.79
C ILE A 66 -13.72 -23.27 11.34
N GLU A 67 -12.54 -23.47 10.77
CA GLU A 67 -12.08 -24.76 10.27
C GLU A 67 -11.97 -25.81 11.38
N ARG A 68 -11.56 -25.40 12.59
CA ARG A 68 -11.32 -26.31 13.72
C ARG A 68 -12.59 -26.64 14.51
N ASP A 69 -13.37 -25.62 14.85
CA ASP A 69 -14.41 -25.75 15.88
C ASP A 69 -15.84 -25.58 15.34
N VAL A 70 -15.99 -25.08 14.10
CA VAL A 70 -17.32 -24.71 13.55
C VAL A 70 -17.74 -25.60 12.38
N ALA A 71 -16.85 -25.81 11.43
CA ALA A 71 -17.19 -26.41 10.15
C ALA A 71 -16.04 -27.30 9.63
N GLU A 72 -15.55 -28.21 10.46
CA GLU A 72 -14.45 -29.13 10.11
C GLU A 72 -14.78 -29.98 8.87
N GLU A 73 -15.97 -30.56 8.80
CA GLU A 73 -16.41 -31.38 7.66
C GLU A 73 -16.52 -30.58 6.37
N ALA A 74 -17.14 -29.38 6.42
CA ALA A 74 -17.23 -28.47 5.28
C ALA A 74 -15.84 -28.06 4.78
N SER A 75 -14.93 -27.76 5.72
CA SER A 75 -13.55 -27.38 5.41
C SER A 75 -12.75 -28.54 4.83
N GLN A 76 -13.01 -29.77 5.27
CA GLN A 76 -12.43 -30.96 4.66
C GLN A 76 -12.86 -31.14 3.21
N ARG A 77 -14.17 -31.02 2.92
CA ARG A 77 -14.68 -31.08 1.54
C ARG A 77 -14.10 -29.99 0.65
N LEU A 78 -13.91 -28.79 1.19
CA LEU A 78 -13.22 -27.71 0.49
C LEU A 78 -11.80 -28.11 0.10
N ARG A 79 -11.02 -28.67 1.03
CA ARG A 79 -9.64 -29.13 0.76
C ARG A 79 -9.61 -30.22 -0.30
N GLU A 80 -10.52 -31.19 -0.23
CA GLU A 80 -10.63 -32.29 -1.20
C GLU A 80 -11.03 -31.79 -2.60
N ALA A 81 -11.96 -30.83 -2.67
CA ALA A 81 -12.35 -30.20 -3.93
C ALA A 81 -11.19 -29.44 -4.58
N ILE A 82 -10.38 -28.72 -3.80
CA ILE A 82 -9.20 -28.01 -4.31
C ILE A 82 -8.10 -29.00 -4.73
N ALA A 83 -7.85 -30.04 -3.92
CA ALA A 83 -6.88 -31.07 -4.24
C ALA A 83 -7.23 -31.85 -5.52
N SER A 84 -8.52 -31.98 -5.84
CA SER A 84 -9.01 -32.57 -7.09
C SER A 84 -9.02 -31.61 -8.28
N GLY A 85 -8.51 -30.38 -8.13
CA GLY A 85 -8.31 -29.42 -9.21
C GLY A 85 -9.41 -28.37 -9.37
N SER A 86 -10.34 -28.27 -8.41
CA SER A 86 -11.33 -27.18 -8.42
C SER A 86 -10.65 -25.84 -8.15
N GLU A 87 -11.15 -24.78 -8.78
CA GLU A 87 -10.69 -23.42 -8.50
C GLU A 87 -11.04 -23.06 -7.03
N PRO A 88 -10.09 -22.54 -6.22
CA PRO A 88 -10.28 -22.34 -4.78
C PRO A 88 -11.53 -21.57 -4.38
N VAL A 89 -11.79 -20.46 -5.06
CA VAL A 89 -12.89 -19.55 -4.71
C VAL A 89 -14.25 -20.14 -5.12
N ALA A 90 -14.32 -20.87 -6.22
CA ALA A 90 -15.47 -21.64 -6.64
C ALA A 90 -15.73 -22.86 -5.73
N ALA A 91 -14.68 -23.54 -5.27
CA ALA A 91 -14.81 -24.62 -4.30
C ALA A 91 -15.35 -24.11 -2.95
N PHE A 92 -14.91 -22.92 -2.52
CA PHE A 92 -15.42 -22.25 -1.32
C PHE A 92 -16.92 -21.94 -1.43
N ASP A 93 -17.41 -21.51 -2.61
CA ASP A 93 -18.84 -21.24 -2.83
C ASP A 93 -19.73 -22.48 -2.63
N LEU A 94 -19.19 -23.68 -2.83
CA LEU A 94 -19.96 -24.92 -2.64
C LEU A 94 -20.21 -25.25 -1.16
N VAL A 95 -19.38 -24.74 -0.25
CA VAL A 95 -19.43 -25.05 1.19
C VAL A 95 -19.86 -23.86 2.06
N ILE A 96 -19.88 -22.64 1.51
CA ILE A 96 -20.11 -21.42 2.28
C ILE A 96 -21.47 -21.41 3.01
N THR A 97 -22.54 -21.95 2.42
CA THR A 97 -23.87 -21.99 3.04
C THR A 97 -23.86 -22.84 4.31
N GLU A 98 -23.24 -24.02 4.26
CA GLU A 98 -23.10 -24.90 5.42
C GLU A 98 -22.25 -24.26 6.52
N ILE A 99 -21.13 -23.62 6.16
CA ILE A 99 -20.29 -22.89 7.12
C ILE A 99 -21.10 -21.80 7.83
N LEU A 100 -21.91 -21.03 7.07
CA LEU A 100 -22.75 -19.97 7.62
C LEU A 100 -23.87 -20.50 8.53
N ASP A 101 -24.44 -21.66 8.21
CA ASP A 101 -25.46 -22.32 9.03
C ASP A 101 -24.86 -22.84 10.35
N ASN A 102 -23.67 -23.46 10.31
CA ASN A 102 -22.95 -23.89 11.51
C ASN A 102 -22.56 -22.71 12.39
N LEU A 103 -22.08 -21.61 11.80
CA LEU A 103 -21.78 -20.37 12.52
C LEU A 103 -23.01 -19.82 13.22
N LYS A 104 -24.16 -19.83 12.55
CA LYS A 104 -25.42 -19.39 13.17
C LYS A 104 -25.78 -20.26 14.37
N ALA A 105 -25.69 -21.59 14.23
CA ALA A 105 -26.01 -22.52 15.32
C ALA A 105 -25.10 -22.29 16.55
N ILE A 106 -23.81 -22.01 16.34
CA ILE A 106 -22.88 -21.68 17.43
C ILE A 106 -23.22 -20.35 18.09
N LEU A 107 -23.50 -19.30 17.30
CA LEU A 107 -23.88 -17.99 17.85
C LEU A 107 -25.21 -18.06 18.62
N ASP A 108 -26.14 -18.91 18.21
CA ASP A 108 -27.39 -19.15 18.94
C ASP A 108 -27.09 -19.91 20.25
N ALA A 109 -26.20 -20.89 20.25
CA ALA A 109 -25.80 -21.62 21.46
C ALA A 109 -25.03 -20.75 22.48
N GLU A 110 -24.22 -19.81 22.01
CA GLU A 110 -23.49 -18.87 22.88
C GLU A 110 -24.41 -17.92 23.66
N GLN A 111 -25.61 -17.61 23.15
CA GLN A 111 -26.57 -16.74 23.86
C GLN A 111 -27.01 -17.35 25.20
N ASP A 112 -27.01 -18.69 25.28
CA ASP A 112 -27.41 -19.44 26.46
C ASP A 112 -26.22 -19.94 27.30
N ASP A 113 -24.98 -19.82 26.81
CA ASP A 113 -23.76 -20.31 27.47
C ASP A 113 -22.58 -19.31 27.38
N ILE A 114 -22.38 -18.57 28.47
CA ILE A 114 -21.32 -17.56 28.62
C ILE A 114 -19.92 -18.21 28.60
N GLU A 115 -19.76 -19.44 29.11
CA GLU A 115 -18.46 -20.12 29.09
C GLU A 115 -18.12 -20.60 27.67
N LEU A 116 -19.12 -21.01 26.89
CA LEU A 116 -18.96 -21.28 25.47
C LEU A 116 -18.51 -20.02 24.71
N GLU A 117 -19.18 -18.88 24.93
CA GLU A 117 -18.80 -17.60 24.34
C GLU A 117 -17.35 -17.24 24.68
N ARG A 118 -16.99 -17.30 25.97
CA ARG A 118 -15.64 -16.98 26.45
C ARG A 118 -14.59 -17.90 25.83
N ARG A 119 -14.88 -19.19 25.74
CA ARG A 119 -13.98 -20.18 25.12
C ARG A 119 -13.77 -19.88 23.64
N ASN A 120 -14.84 -19.64 22.88
CA ASN A 120 -14.77 -19.36 21.46
C ASN A 120 -14.02 -18.04 21.19
N THR A 121 -14.24 -17.02 22.02
CA THR A 121 -13.48 -15.76 21.96
C THR A 121 -11.98 -15.97 22.17
N ILE A 122 -11.58 -16.75 23.18
CA ILE A 122 -10.17 -17.10 23.39
C ILE A 122 -9.60 -17.86 22.19
N GLN A 123 -10.38 -18.79 21.65
CA GLN A 123 -9.98 -19.63 20.52
C GLN A 123 -9.79 -18.86 19.20
N MET A 124 -10.50 -17.76 18.99
CA MET A 124 -10.36 -16.86 17.82
C MET A 124 -9.17 -15.90 17.91
N GLY A 125 -8.55 -15.74 19.08
CA GLY A 125 -7.49 -14.77 19.32
C GLY A 125 -7.88 -13.59 20.22
N GLY A 126 -9.02 -13.66 20.90
CA GLY A 126 -9.45 -12.67 21.90
C GLY A 126 -10.54 -11.72 21.41
N ASP A 127 -10.84 -10.71 22.24
CA ASP A 127 -11.97 -9.80 22.06
C ASP A 127 -11.88 -8.97 20.77
N GLU A 128 -10.67 -8.57 20.35
CA GLU A 128 -10.46 -7.82 19.10
C GLU A 128 -10.88 -8.63 17.86
N HIS A 129 -10.55 -9.92 17.82
CA HIS A 129 -10.94 -10.82 16.74
C HIS A 129 -12.45 -11.09 16.78
N ARG A 130 -12.99 -11.32 17.99
CA ARG A 130 -14.43 -11.50 18.23
C ARG A 130 -15.24 -10.31 17.71
N ALA A 131 -14.77 -9.08 17.94
CA ALA A 131 -15.43 -7.87 17.45
C ALA A 131 -15.52 -7.82 15.91
N LYS A 132 -14.63 -8.50 15.18
CA LYS A 132 -14.65 -8.59 13.71
C LYS A 132 -15.44 -9.78 13.16
N LEU A 133 -15.85 -10.74 14.00
CA LEU A 133 -16.57 -11.94 13.55
C LEU A 133 -17.82 -11.61 12.74
N ALA A 134 -18.67 -10.69 13.23
CA ALA A 134 -19.88 -10.28 12.52
C ALA A 134 -19.58 -9.65 11.14
N LEU A 135 -18.46 -8.92 11.03
CA LEU A 135 -18.00 -8.31 9.78
C LEU A 135 -17.52 -9.38 8.78
N VAL A 136 -16.77 -10.38 9.25
CA VAL A 136 -16.33 -11.54 8.45
C VAL A 136 -17.52 -12.37 7.96
N ILE A 137 -18.48 -12.67 8.83
CA ILE A 137 -19.73 -13.37 8.47
C ILE A 137 -20.49 -12.58 7.40
N MET A 138 -20.59 -11.25 7.56
CA MET A 138 -21.26 -10.42 6.58
C MET A 138 -20.52 -10.41 5.23
N ALA A 139 -19.20 -10.36 5.23
CA ALA A 139 -18.39 -10.42 4.01
C ALA A 139 -18.58 -11.74 3.26
N MET A 140 -18.57 -12.88 3.97
CA MET A 140 -18.88 -14.19 3.40
C MET A 140 -20.30 -14.22 2.81
N ARG A 141 -21.31 -13.84 3.59
CA ARG A 141 -22.72 -13.84 3.18
C ARG A 141 -23.00 -12.91 1.99
N ARG A 142 -22.28 -11.80 1.89
CA ARG A 142 -22.50 -10.76 0.85
C ARG A 142 -21.44 -10.79 -0.25
N ARG A 143 -20.67 -11.86 -0.36
CA ARG A 143 -19.61 -11.99 -1.37
C ARG A 143 -20.05 -11.63 -2.81
N PRO A 144 -21.20 -12.11 -3.34
CA PRO A 144 -21.64 -11.70 -4.70
C PRO A 144 -21.82 -10.18 -4.84
N LEU A 145 -22.27 -9.52 -3.77
CA LEU A 145 -22.46 -8.08 -3.72
C LEU A 145 -21.11 -7.33 -3.69
N LEU A 146 -20.08 -7.89 -3.06
CA LEU A 146 -18.72 -7.34 -3.06
C LEU A 146 -18.07 -7.46 -4.44
N GLN A 147 -18.28 -8.58 -5.14
CA GLN A 147 -17.84 -8.73 -6.54
C GLN A 147 -18.54 -7.71 -7.46
N GLN A 148 -19.83 -7.47 -7.24
CA GLN A 148 -20.55 -6.40 -7.92
C GLN A 148 -19.97 -5.01 -7.59
N ALA A 149 -19.56 -4.77 -6.35
CA ALA A 149 -18.91 -3.51 -5.95
C ALA A 149 -17.59 -3.28 -6.70
N ALA A 150 -16.76 -4.31 -6.82
CA ALA A 150 -15.49 -4.26 -7.55
C ALA A 150 -15.72 -3.98 -9.06
N ALA A 151 -16.70 -4.66 -9.67
CA ALA A 151 -17.08 -4.42 -11.05
C ALA A 151 -17.65 -3.00 -11.26
N PHE A 152 -18.44 -2.51 -10.30
CA PHE A 152 -18.96 -1.15 -10.29
C PHE A 152 -17.82 -0.13 -10.20
N GLY A 153 -16.88 -0.29 -9.25
CA GLY A 153 -15.71 0.58 -9.10
C GLY A 153 -14.87 0.68 -10.38
N THR A 154 -14.65 -0.46 -11.05
CA THR A 154 -13.96 -0.52 -12.35
C THR A 154 -14.73 0.24 -13.44
N SER A 155 -16.05 0.10 -13.46
CA SER A 155 -16.92 0.71 -14.47
C SER A 155 -17.04 2.22 -14.30
N ILE A 156 -17.29 2.70 -13.07
CA ILE A 156 -17.40 4.14 -12.80
C ILE A 156 -16.08 4.86 -13.02
N GLY A 157 -14.94 4.19 -12.80
CA GLY A 157 -13.61 4.75 -13.08
C GLY A 157 -13.40 5.11 -14.55
N LYS A 158 -14.16 4.53 -15.47
CA LYS A 158 -14.09 4.80 -16.92
C LYS A 158 -15.04 5.92 -17.37
N LEU A 159 -16.07 6.22 -16.59
CA LEU A 159 -17.06 7.25 -16.91
C LEU A 159 -16.43 8.64 -16.79
N GLN A 160 -16.58 9.46 -17.82
CA GLN A 160 -16.06 10.83 -17.82
C GLN A 160 -17.04 11.86 -17.23
N ASP A 161 -18.34 11.58 -17.34
CA ASP A 161 -19.42 12.46 -16.90
C ASP A 161 -19.78 12.23 -15.42
N GLU A 162 -19.61 13.28 -14.62
CA GLU A 162 -19.94 13.29 -13.19
C GLU A 162 -21.44 13.08 -12.92
N ALA A 163 -22.33 13.56 -13.80
CA ALA A 163 -23.77 13.37 -13.63
C ALA A 163 -24.15 11.88 -13.72
N ILE A 164 -23.52 11.14 -14.65
CA ILE A 164 -23.72 9.70 -14.78
C ILE A 164 -23.20 8.98 -13.54
N VAL A 165 -22.04 9.39 -13.00
CA VAL A 165 -21.52 8.83 -11.74
C VAL A 165 -22.49 9.09 -10.58
N ALA A 166 -23.04 10.30 -10.47
CA ALA A 166 -24.02 10.64 -9.44
C ALA A 166 -25.29 9.77 -9.55
N THR A 167 -25.85 9.62 -10.75
CA THR A 167 -27.01 8.73 -10.97
C THR A 167 -26.68 7.27 -10.63
N ALA A 168 -25.49 6.79 -10.98
CA ALA A 168 -25.06 5.44 -10.64
C ALA A 168 -24.95 5.23 -9.11
N LEU A 169 -24.44 6.21 -8.38
CA LEU A 169 -24.36 6.17 -6.92
C LEU A 169 -25.74 6.21 -6.25
N GLN A 170 -26.68 7.02 -6.76
CA GLN A 170 -28.07 7.08 -6.24
C GLN A 170 -28.81 5.74 -6.36
N ASN A 171 -28.46 4.91 -7.34
CA ASN A 171 -29.08 3.60 -7.55
C ASN A 171 -28.60 2.53 -6.54
N ILE A 172 -27.67 2.86 -5.64
CA ILE A 172 -27.21 1.94 -4.60
C ILE A 172 -28.24 1.88 -3.48
N THR A 173 -29.03 0.80 -3.42
CA THR A 173 -30.13 0.64 -2.45
C THR A 173 -29.73 -0.10 -1.16
N ILE A 174 -28.45 -0.09 -0.79
CA ILE A 174 -27.94 -0.87 0.36
C ILE A 174 -28.26 -0.15 1.68
N THR A 175 -29.24 -0.61 2.44
CA THR A 175 -29.65 0.05 3.70
C THR A 175 -28.84 -0.39 4.92
N ASN A 176 -28.36 -1.62 4.95
CA ASN A 176 -27.57 -2.13 6.08
C ASN A 176 -26.19 -1.44 6.13
N PRO A 177 -25.82 -0.78 7.26
CA PRO A 177 -24.62 0.04 7.34
C PRO A 177 -23.32 -0.78 7.20
N ILE A 178 -23.26 -1.98 7.78
CA ILE A 178 -22.09 -2.87 7.66
C ILE A 178 -21.89 -3.31 6.21
N THR A 179 -22.98 -3.74 5.56
CA THR A 179 -22.94 -4.17 4.15
C THR A 179 -22.52 -3.01 3.26
N ARG A 180 -23.02 -1.79 3.52
CA ARG A 180 -22.64 -0.60 2.78
C ARG A 180 -21.16 -0.26 2.97
N ALA A 181 -20.62 -0.38 4.18
CA ALA A 181 -19.21 -0.14 4.45
C ALA A 181 -18.30 -1.14 3.72
N LEU A 182 -18.62 -2.45 3.79
CA LEU A 182 -17.92 -3.49 3.04
C LEU A 182 -18.00 -3.25 1.53
N TRP A 183 -19.17 -2.87 1.03
CA TRP A 183 -19.38 -2.57 -0.38
C TRP A 183 -18.54 -1.37 -0.84
N MET A 184 -18.51 -0.29 -0.06
CA MET A 184 -17.68 0.88 -0.38
C MET A 184 -16.18 0.55 -0.32
N GLN A 185 -15.75 -0.27 0.64
CA GLN A 185 -14.37 -0.75 0.71
C GLN A 185 -13.99 -1.52 -0.57
N ALA A 186 -14.82 -2.48 -0.99
CA ALA A 186 -14.61 -3.24 -2.20
C ALA A 186 -14.65 -2.37 -3.46
N MET A 187 -15.61 -1.45 -3.57
CA MET A 187 -15.70 -0.51 -4.69
C MET A 187 -14.43 0.34 -4.82
N VAL A 188 -14.01 1.01 -3.74
CA VAL A 188 -12.88 1.95 -3.76
C VAL A 188 -11.59 1.28 -4.21
N GLY A 189 -11.38 0.00 -3.84
CA GLY A 189 -10.22 -0.78 -4.30
C GLY A 189 -10.06 -0.84 -5.81
N HIS A 190 -11.16 -0.71 -6.56
CA HIS A 190 -11.18 -0.84 -8.02
C HIS A 190 -11.41 0.49 -8.76
N ILE A 191 -11.61 1.61 -8.07
CA ILE A 191 -11.81 2.92 -8.72
C ILE A 191 -10.48 3.48 -9.21
N SER A 192 -10.39 3.87 -10.47
CA SER A 192 -9.20 4.54 -11.03
C SER A 192 -9.13 6.05 -10.74
N ASN A 193 -10.29 6.71 -10.59
CA ASN A 193 -10.43 8.15 -10.34
C ASN A 193 -11.30 8.45 -9.11
N PRO A 194 -10.72 8.43 -7.89
CA PRO A 194 -11.48 8.65 -6.66
C PRO A 194 -12.06 10.06 -6.55
N SER A 195 -11.41 11.08 -7.14
CA SER A 195 -11.88 12.47 -7.08
C SER A 195 -13.26 12.65 -7.71
N ARG A 196 -13.51 12.02 -8.86
CA ARG A 196 -14.81 12.12 -9.55
C ARG A 196 -15.94 11.50 -8.72
N VAL A 197 -15.66 10.37 -8.07
CA VAL A 197 -16.63 9.66 -7.23
C VAL A 197 -16.94 10.47 -5.97
N MET A 198 -15.91 11.07 -5.35
CA MET A 198 -16.11 11.95 -4.19
C MET A 198 -16.88 13.23 -4.57
N ALA A 199 -16.60 13.84 -5.73
CA ALA A 199 -17.33 15.01 -6.23
C ALA A 199 -18.82 14.70 -6.45
N ALA A 200 -19.11 13.57 -7.09
CA ALA A 200 -20.48 13.10 -7.27
C ALA A 200 -21.17 12.87 -5.92
N ALA A 201 -20.51 12.21 -4.96
CA ALA A 201 -21.07 11.98 -3.63
C ALA A 201 -21.38 13.29 -2.88
N VAL A 202 -20.46 14.25 -2.87
CA VAL A 202 -20.68 15.59 -2.28
C VAL A 202 -21.87 16.32 -2.92
N LYS A 203 -22.02 16.22 -4.25
CA LYS A 203 -23.15 16.81 -4.96
C LYS A 203 -24.48 16.18 -4.54
N LEU A 204 -24.51 14.87 -4.31
CA LEU A 204 -25.69 14.14 -3.82
C LEU A 204 -26.03 14.48 -2.38
N VAL A 205 -25.01 14.67 -1.54
CA VAL A 205 -25.16 15.10 -0.15
C VAL A 205 -25.67 16.55 -0.05
N GLY A 206 -25.41 17.38 -1.07
CA GLY A 206 -25.84 18.78 -1.12
C GLY A 206 -24.88 19.76 -0.46
N GLY A 207 -23.65 19.33 -0.15
CA GLY A 207 -22.64 20.19 0.47
C GLY A 207 -21.31 19.48 0.72
N LYS A 208 -20.27 20.29 0.97
CA LYS A 208 -18.88 19.85 1.12
C LYS A 208 -18.41 19.72 2.56
N SER A 209 -19.18 20.19 3.54
CA SER A 209 -18.73 20.22 4.93
C SER A 209 -18.53 18.81 5.47
N ASP A 210 -17.47 18.64 6.25
CA ASP A 210 -17.15 17.39 6.96
C ASP A 210 -18.37 16.79 7.66
N SER A 211 -19.04 17.60 8.48
CA SER A 211 -20.23 17.21 9.25
C SER A 211 -21.42 16.74 8.40
N LEU A 212 -21.60 17.28 7.20
CA LEU A 212 -22.70 16.91 6.33
C LEU A 212 -22.40 15.59 5.60
N VAL A 213 -21.15 15.42 5.15
CA VAL A 213 -20.73 14.16 4.51
C VAL A 213 -20.67 13.03 5.53
N SER A 214 -20.18 13.28 6.75
CA SER A 214 -20.06 12.27 7.80
C SER A 214 -21.40 11.80 8.36
N SER A 215 -22.44 12.64 8.33
CA SER A 215 -23.81 12.27 8.69
C SER A 215 -24.61 11.67 7.54
N SER A 216 -24.06 11.64 6.33
CA SER A 216 -24.72 11.11 5.13
C SER A 216 -24.49 9.61 4.94
N GLU A 217 -25.25 9.02 4.00
CA GLU A 217 -25.05 7.64 3.56
C GLU A 217 -23.72 7.39 2.83
N TYR A 218 -22.95 8.45 2.53
CA TYR A 218 -21.65 8.40 1.85
C TYR A 218 -20.46 8.50 2.80
N ALA A 219 -20.67 8.61 4.12
CA ALA A 219 -19.57 8.55 5.09
C ALA A 219 -18.65 7.30 4.92
N PRO A 220 -19.19 6.09 4.62
CA PRO A 220 -18.35 4.93 4.38
C PRO A 220 -17.46 5.02 3.13
N LEU A 221 -17.77 5.90 2.16
CA LEU A 221 -16.91 6.15 1.01
C LEU A 221 -15.60 6.83 1.44
N VAL A 222 -15.69 7.85 2.30
CA VAL A 222 -14.50 8.55 2.84
C VAL A 222 -13.67 7.60 3.69
N GLN A 223 -14.31 6.82 4.56
CA GLN A 223 -13.65 5.81 5.38
C GLN A 223 -12.94 4.75 4.52
N ALA A 224 -13.56 4.28 3.44
CA ALA A 224 -12.93 3.38 2.50
C ALA A 224 -11.72 4.02 1.79
N MET A 225 -11.81 5.28 1.36
CA MET A 225 -10.68 6.00 0.77
C MET A 225 -9.50 6.15 1.74
N LEU A 226 -9.77 6.45 3.02
CA LEU A 226 -8.75 6.52 4.07
C LEU A 226 -8.13 5.14 4.35
N SER A 227 -8.95 4.10 4.39
CA SER A 227 -8.50 2.71 4.52
C SER A 227 -7.56 2.33 3.37
N HIS A 228 -7.96 2.58 2.12
CA HIS A 228 -7.10 2.30 0.96
C HIS A 228 -5.84 3.14 0.93
N ALA A 229 -5.88 4.40 1.42
CA ALA A 229 -4.72 5.25 1.54
C ALA A 229 -3.73 4.68 2.58
N GLN A 230 -4.21 4.23 3.75
CA GLN A 230 -3.34 3.62 4.76
C GLN A 230 -2.63 2.38 4.22
N SER A 231 -3.33 1.53 3.45
CA SER A 231 -2.74 0.32 2.86
C SER A 231 -1.59 0.63 1.89
N GLN A 232 -1.58 1.82 1.27
CA GLN A 232 -0.44 2.22 0.43
C GLN A 232 0.82 2.48 1.24
N ILE A 233 0.70 2.90 2.50
CA ILE A 233 1.83 3.13 3.40
C ILE A 233 2.49 1.80 3.75
N SER A 234 1.71 0.72 3.95
CA SER A 234 2.22 -0.62 4.21
C SER A 234 3.11 -1.14 3.09
N LEU A 235 2.78 -0.83 1.83
CA LEU A 235 3.60 -1.20 0.66
C LEU A 235 4.97 -0.52 0.65
N LEU A 236 5.12 0.61 1.36
CA LEU A 236 6.42 1.28 1.56
C LEU A 236 7.19 0.71 2.76
N ALA A 237 6.51 0.03 3.69
CA ALA A 237 7.10 -0.48 4.94
C ALA A 237 7.72 -1.89 4.80
N ALA A 238 7.33 -2.66 3.78
CA ALA A 238 7.64 -4.08 3.66
C ALA A 238 9.07 -4.41 3.14
N GLN A 239 9.97 -3.45 2.98
CA GLN A 239 11.20 -3.67 2.20
C GLN A 239 12.48 -3.35 3.00
N PRO A 240 13.27 -4.38 3.39
CA PRO A 240 14.66 -4.21 3.80
C PRO A 240 15.50 -3.83 2.58
N GLY A 241 15.92 -2.56 2.50
CA GLY A 241 16.67 -2.00 1.38
C GLY A 241 15.94 -0.84 0.71
N VAL A 242 16.67 -0.01 -0.04
CA VAL A 242 16.07 1.08 -0.83
C VAL A 242 15.24 0.45 -1.95
N PHE A 243 13.94 0.33 -1.72
CA PHE A 243 12.90 -0.09 -2.67
C PHE A 243 13.31 -1.19 -3.67
N ASN A 244 13.32 -2.44 -3.22
CA ASN A 244 13.50 -3.62 -4.09
C ASN A 244 12.42 -3.71 -5.18
N ASP A 245 11.26 -3.06 -5.00
CA ASP A 245 10.24 -2.87 -6.03
C ASP A 245 9.86 -1.37 -6.16
N LEU A 246 10.65 -0.64 -6.94
CA LEU A 246 10.44 0.78 -7.24
C LEU A 246 9.07 1.04 -7.88
N ASP A 247 8.63 0.17 -8.79
CA ASP A 247 7.37 0.34 -9.52
C ASP A 247 6.18 0.23 -8.56
N LEU A 248 6.25 -0.69 -7.61
CA LEU A 248 5.27 -0.78 -6.52
C LEU A 248 5.31 0.47 -5.64
N ALA A 249 6.49 0.95 -5.22
CA ALA A 249 6.61 2.14 -4.40
C ALA A 249 6.06 3.39 -5.08
N CYS A 250 6.42 3.63 -6.35
CA CYS A 250 5.91 4.74 -7.15
C CYS A 250 4.38 4.67 -7.31
N ARG A 251 3.83 3.47 -7.58
CA ARG A 251 2.38 3.27 -7.68
C ARG A 251 1.68 3.50 -6.35
N ALA A 252 2.26 3.06 -5.24
CA ALA A 252 1.71 3.27 -3.90
C ALA A 252 1.65 4.75 -3.54
N VAL A 253 2.73 5.51 -3.78
CA VAL A 253 2.77 6.97 -3.54
C VAL A 253 1.75 7.69 -4.42
N ASP A 254 1.65 7.35 -5.70
CA ASP A 254 0.68 7.96 -6.63
C ASP A 254 -0.77 7.64 -6.22
N ARG A 255 -1.03 6.38 -5.84
CA ARG A 255 -2.35 5.94 -5.37
C ARG A 255 -2.76 6.64 -4.08
N TYR A 256 -1.85 6.71 -3.11
CA TYR A 256 -2.05 7.45 -1.86
C TYR A 256 -2.41 8.91 -2.16
N HIS A 257 -1.63 9.58 -3.00
CA HIS A 257 -1.87 10.97 -3.38
C HIS A 257 -3.25 11.18 -4.00
N ARG A 258 -3.68 10.32 -4.94
CA ARG A 258 -5.01 10.44 -5.57
C ARG A 258 -6.15 10.31 -4.57
N LEU A 259 -6.05 9.36 -3.63
CA LEU A 259 -7.05 9.15 -2.59
C LEU A 259 -7.10 10.34 -1.62
N MET A 260 -5.95 10.76 -1.10
CA MET A 260 -5.87 11.90 -0.17
C MET A 260 -6.33 13.21 -0.83
N ARG A 261 -5.98 13.43 -2.10
CA ARG A 261 -6.42 14.60 -2.86
C ARG A 261 -7.93 14.59 -3.11
N ALA A 262 -8.52 13.42 -3.38
CA ALA A 262 -9.97 13.29 -3.54
C ALA A 262 -10.71 13.73 -2.27
N ILE A 263 -10.18 13.42 -1.09
CA ILE A 263 -10.77 13.84 0.18
C ILE A 263 -10.50 15.33 0.43
N ASN A 264 -9.23 15.73 0.51
CA ASN A 264 -8.82 17.08 0.95
C ASN A 264 -9.28 18.22 0.04
N ASN A 265 -9.43 17.98 -1.27
CA ASN A 265 -9.79 19.05 -2.21
C ASN A 265 -11.30 19.17 -2.45
N ILE A 266 -12.07 18.16 -2.05
CA ILE A 266 -13.51 18.07 -2.38
C ILE A 266 -14.36 18.22 -1.11
N VAL A 267 -13.89 17.66 0.01
CA VAL A 267 -14.52 17.78 1.32
C VAL A 267 -13.78 18.84 2.13
N GLU A 268 -14.52 19.73 2.76
CA GLU A 268 -14.00 20.73 3.70
C GLU A 268 -13.81 20.07 5.06
N ILE A 269 -12.68 19.37 5.21
CA ILE A 269 -12.34 18.62 6.42
C ILE A 269 -11.98 19.57 7.56
N GLU A 270 -12.61 19.39 8.72
CA GLU A 270 -12.27 20.12 9.92
C GLU A 270 -11.04 19.49 10.60
N ARG A 271 -10.03 20.28 10.95
CA ARG A 271 -8.77 19.74 11.51
C ARG A 271 -8.93 18.92 12.78
N LYS A 272 -9.99 19.19 13.57
CA LYS A 272 -10.27 18.53 14.84
C LYS A 272 -11.31 17.41 14.72
N SER A 273 -11.84 17.16 13.52
CA SER A 273 -12.72 16.01 13.30
C SER A 273 -11.91 14.71 13.33
N GLU A 274 -12.62 13.59 13.47
CA GLU A 274 -12.05 12.25 13.36
C GLU A 274 -11.29 12.06 12.03
N TRP A 275 -11.87 12.51 10.92
CA TRP A 275 -11.23 12.45 9.61
C TRP A 275 -10.02 13.37 9.51
N GLY A 276 -10.10 14.60 10.03
CA GLY A 276 -8.97 15.53 10.07
C GLY A 276 -7.77 14.96 10.85
N MET A 277 -8.03 14.36 12.01
CA MET A 277 -6.99 13.70 12.82
C MET A 277 -6.40 12.47 12.12
N THR A 278 -7.25 11.65 11.50
CA THR A 278 -6.82 10.47 10.72
C THR A 278 -5.93 10.88 9.54
N ILE A 279 -6.35 11.88 8.76
CA ILE A 279 -5.59 12.43 7.63
C ILE A 279 -4.23 12.95 8.10
N ALA A 280 -4.20 13.73 9.18
CA ALA A 280 -2.95 14.26 9.73
C ALA A 280 -2.00 13.13 10.14
N GLY A 281 -2.52 12.09 10.80
CA GLY A 281 -1.73 10.92 11.18
C GLY A 281 -1.19 10.15 9.98
N LEU A 282 -2.02 9.88 8.96
CA LEU A 282 -1.58 9.21 7.74
C LEU A 282 -0.51 10.00 6.97
N ILE A 283 -0.65 11.33 6.90
CA ILE A 283 0.36 12.22 6.29
C ILE A 283 1.69 12.12 7.05
N GLY A 284 1.64 12.13 8.39
CA GLY A 284 2.84 11.94 9.21
C GLY A 284 3.52 10.59 8.94
N ARG A 285 2.75 9.50 8.87
CA ARG A 285 3.26 8.15 8.60
C ARG A 285 3.92 8.03 7.22
N ILE A 286 3.27 8.50 6.15
CA ILE A 286 3.89 8.39 4.82
C ILE A 286 5.13 9.28 4.69
N SER A 287 5.13 10.46 5.32
CA SER A 287 6.30 11.34 5.37
C SER A 287 7.49 10.67 6.04
N GLU A 288 7.27 10.06 7.21
CA GLU A 288 8.28 9.29 7.95
C GLU A 288 8.87 8.16 7.09
N ARG A 289 8.04 7.46 6.30
CA ARG A 289 8.50 6.39 5.39
C ARG A 289 9.30 6.91 4.19
N LEU A 290 8.98 8.10 3.69
CA LEU A 290 9.64 8.68 2.53
C LEU A 290 10.91 9.46 2.89
N GLU A 291 11.08 9.87 4.15
CA GLU A 291 12.19 10.71 4.58
C GLU A 291 13.56 10.12 4.21
N ARG A 292 13.83 8.89 4.65
CA ARG A 292 15.12 8.24 4.40
C ARG A 292 15.40 8.06 2.91
N PRO A 293 14.49 7.48 2.10
CA PRO A 293 14.75 7.33 0.68
C PRO A 293 14.98 8.64 -0.06
N ILE A 294 14.27 9.72 0.29
CA ILE A 294 14.48 11.04 -0.32
C ILE A 294 15.89 11.55 0.00
N ARG A 295 16.38 11.36 1.24
CA ARG A 295 17.73 11.77 1.65
C ARG A 295 18.83 10.96 0.95
N GLU A 296 18.58 9.69 0.65
CA GLU A 296 19.57 8.79 0.05
C GLU A 296 19.77 9.02 -1.46
N VAL A 297 18.85 9.72 -2.15
CA VAL A 297 18.95 9.94 -3.62
C VAL A 297 20.24 10.66 -4.03
N SER A 298 20.56 11.79 -3.39
CA SER A 298 21.75 12.58 -3.75
C SER A 298 23.06 11.81 -3.50
N PRO A 299 23.25 11.15 -2.34
CA PRO A 299 24.35 10.22 -2.12
C PRO A 299 24.44 9.10 -3.18
N SER A 300 23.34 8.44 -3.54
CA SER A 300 23.35 7.36 -4.55
C SER A 300 23.76 7.87 -5.94
N VAL A 301 23.24 9.02 -6.37
CA VAL A 301 23.66 9.68 -7.62
C VAL A 301 25.15 10.04 -7.58
N THR A 302 25.62 10.53 -6.43
CA THR A 302 27.04 10.88 -6.27
C THR A 302 27.93 9.65 -6.34
N GLN A 303 27.56 8.58 -5.64
CA GLN A 303 28.34 7.35 -5.55
C GLN A 303 28.44 6.66 -6.91
N SER A 304 27.32 6.48 -7.60
CA SER A 304 27.25 5.80 -8.90
C SER A 304 28.07 6.46 -10.03
N LEU A 305 28.27 7.77 -9.98
CA LEU A 305 29.04 8.51 -10.99
C LEU A 305 30.45 8.90 -10.53
N ARG A 306 30.81 8.61 -9.27
CA ARG A 306 32.11 8.99 -8.73
C ARG A 306 33.20 8.02 -9.19
N ARG A 307 34.37 8.55 -9.50
CA ARG A 307 35.58 7.73 -9.68
C ARG A 307 36.16 7.31 -8.34
N PRO A 308 36.53 6.02 -8.15
CA PRO A 308 37.29 5.58 -6.99
C PRO A 308 38.57 6.41 -6.83
N ARG A 309 38.94 6.72 -5.58
CA ARG A 309 40.24 7.35 -5.30
C ARG A 309 41.38 6.33 -5.41
N ASP A 310 41.09 5.08 -5.03
CA ASP A 310 42.01 3.95 -5.03
C ASP A 310 41.30 2.74 -5.66
N GLY A 311 42.04 1.90 -6.39
CA GLY A 311 41.52 0.69 -7.06
C GLY A 311 41.23 0.85 -8.54
N ALA A 312 40.73 -0.22 -9.16
CA ALA A 312 40.38 -0.23 -10.58
C ALA A 312 39.13 0.63 -10.84
N ASP A 313 39.19 1.47 -11.87
CA ASP A 313 38.04 2.26 -12.28
C ASP A 313 36.95 1.34 -12.84
N ARG A 314 35.79 1.30 -12.19
CA ARG A 314 34.63 0.53 -12.63
C ARG A 314 33.35 1.28 -12.31
N VAL A 315 32.32 1.06 -13.12
CA VAL A 315 30.95 1.48 -12.82
C VAL A 315 30.27 0.30 -12.13
N ASP A 316 29.65 0.55 -10.98
CA ASP A 316 28.89 -0.48 -10.27
C ASP A 316 27.42 -0.44 -10.75
N PRO A 317 26.93 -1.51 -11.41
CA PRO A 317 25.55 -1.54 -11.89
C PRO A 317 24.51 -1.40 -10.78
N ASP A 318 24.80 -1.90 -9.57
CA ASP A 318 23.87 -1.83 -8.43
C ASP A 318 23.75 -0.39 -7.91
N GLU A 319 24.86 0.35 -7.88
CA GLU A 319 24.86 1.77 -7.50
C GLU A 319 24.13 2.63 -8.55
N VAL A 320 24.34 2.35 -9.84
CA VAL A 320 23.62 3.04 -10.94
C VAL A 320 22.12 2.75 -10.86
N LEU A 321 21.73 1.50 -10.61
CA LEU A 321 20.34 1.12 -10.46
C LEU A 321 19.70 1.83 -9.25
N ALA A 322 20.38 1.84 -8.09
CA ALA A 322 19.90 2.54 -6.91
C ALA A 322 19.70 4.06 -7.16
N ALA A 323 20.63 4.70 -7.87
CA ALA A 323 20.52 6.11 -8.24
C ALA A 323 19.34 6.38 -9.20
N LEU A 324 19.15 5.55 -10.22
CA LEU A 324 18.02 5.66 -11.14
C LEU A 324 16.69 5.48 -10.40
N ASN A 325 16.61 4.46 -9.52
CA ASN A 325 15.43 4.21 -8.70
C ASN A 325 15.11 5.40 -7.78
N GLY A 326 16.13 5.97 -7.13
CA GLY A 326 15.99 7.17 -6.32
C GLY A 326 15.47 8.38 -7.10
N LEU A 327 15.96 8.60 -8.33
CA LEU A 327 15.51 9.70 -9.18
C LEU A 327 14.05 9.56 -9.63
N TYR A 328 13.62 8.36 -10.00
CA TYR A 328 12.22 8.09 -10.35
C TYR A 328 11.29 8.34 -9.16
N LEU A 329 11.64 7.80 -7.99
CA LEU A 329 10.88 8.05 -6.77
C LEU A 329 10.80 9.54 -6.45
N LEU A 330 11.94 10.24 -6.48
CA LEU A 330 12.01 11.67 -6.19
C LEU A 330 11.09 12.47 -7.12
N THR A 331 11.00 12.07 -8.39
CA THR A 331 10.10 12.67 -9.39
C THR A 331 8.63 12.42 -9.05
N VAL A 332 8.27 11.20 -8.67
CA VAL A 332 6.89 10.85 -8.26
C VAL A 332 6.50 11.60 -6.98
N VAL A 333 7.36 11.59 -5.96
CA VAL A 333 7.15 12.33 -4.70
C VAL A 333 6.96 13.83 -4.99
N ARG A 334 7.75 14.40 -5.92
CA ARG A 334 7.61 15.80 -6.33
C ARG A 334 6.24 16.11 -6.93
N ARG A 335 5.73 15.22 -7.80
CA ARG A 335 4.39 15.35 -8.37
C ARG A 335 3.29 15.24 -7.30
N CYS A 336 3.53 14.46 -6.26
CA CYS A 336 2.57 14.14 -5.21
C CYS A 336 2.71 15.01 -3.94
N ARG A 337 3.59 16.03 -3.93
CA ARG A 337 4.02 16.77 -2.72
C ARG A 337 2.87 17.33 -1.86
N ASP A 338 1.77 17.75 -2.50
CA ASP A 338 0.61 18.36 -1.83
C ASP A 338 -0.07 17.43 -0.81
N SER A 339 0.17 16.11 -0.89
CA SER A 339 -0.42 15.12 0.02
C SER A 339 0.58 14.48 0.98
N LEU A 340 1.87 14.82 0.89
CA LEU A 340 2.94 14.08 1.57
C LEU A 340 3.61 14.87 2.71
N ALA A 341 3.41 16.19 2.79
CA ALA A 341 4.04 17.07 3.78
C ALA A 341 5.58 16.98 3.87
N VAL A 342 6.25 16.60 2.77
CA VAL A 342 7.72 16.50 2.67
C VAL A 342 8.37 17.70 1.98
N ASN A 343 7.70 18.85 1.89
CA ASN A 343 8.07 19.95 1.00
C ASN A 343 9.52 20.45 1.17
N ALA A 344 9.94 20.79 2.39
CA ALA A 344 11.27 21.32 2.64
C ALA A 344 12.38 20.29 2.33
N LEU A 345 12.19 19.05 2.77
CA LEU A 345 13.11 17.95 2.50
C LEU A 345 13.22 17.64 1.01
N LEU A 346 12.08 17.60 0.33
CA LEU A 346 11.99 17.35 -1.10
C LEU A 346 12.69 18.45 -1.92
N ASP A 347 12.46 19.73 -1.60
CA ASP A 347 13.06 20.85 -2.32
C ASP A 347 14.59 20.86 -2.14
N GLN A 348 15.06 20.55 -0.93
CA GLN A 348 16.49 20.37 -0.65
C GLN A 348 17.07 19.22 -1.48
N ALA A 349 16.52 18.01 -1.35
CA ALA A 349 17.01 16.83 -2.07
C ALA A 349 16.96 17.01 -3.59
N TRP A 350 15.91 17.66 -4.12
CA TRP A 350 15.77 17.98 -5.54
C TRP A 350 16.87 18.91 -6.04
N THR A 351 17.20 19.93 -5.27
CA THR A 351 18.23 20.93 -5.61
C THR A 351 19.62 20.31 -5.53
N GLU A 352 19.95 19.66 -4.42
CA GLU A 352 21.24 19.00 -4.20
C GLU A 352 21.52 17.92 -5.25
N THR A 353 20.53 17.06 -5.52
CA THR A 353 20.67 16.01 -6.54
C THR A 353 20.90 16.60 -7.93
N GLY A 354 20.20 17.69 -8.28
CA GLY A 354 20.38 18.38 -9.56
C GLY A 354 21.79 18.95 -9.72
N GLN A 355 22.27 19.69 -8.71
CA GLN A 355 23.61 20.29 -8.73
C GLN A 355 24.71 19.23 -8.78
N ALA A 356 24.59 18.18 -7.95
CA ALA A 356 25.56 17.08 -7.94
C ALA A 356 25.63 16.37 -9.30
N LEU A 357 24.47 16.06 -9.88
CA LEU A 357 24.37 15.38 -11.17
C LEU A 357 24.98 16.23 -12.30
N GLU A 358 24.69 17.52 -12.35
CA GLU A 358 25.23 18.43 -13.37
C GLU A 358 26.76 18.49 -13.34
N VAL A 359 27.34 18.61 -12.15
CA VAL A 359 28.80 18.62 -11.95
C VAL A 359 29.42 17.29 -12.36
N LEU A 360 28.83 16.17 -11.93
CA LEU A 360 29.36 14.83 -12.19
C LEU A 360 29.27 14.46 -13.68
N VAL A 361 28.17 14.77 -14.34
CA VAL A 361 27.97 14.51 -15.78
C VAL A 361 28.90 15.37 -16.63
N THR A 362 29.06 16.65 -16.29
CA THR A 362 30.00 17.56 -16.98
C THR A 362 31.43 17.04 -16.85
N ARG A 363 31.84 16.67 -15.64
CA ARG A 363 33.17 16.08 -15.39
C ARG A 363 33.37 14.75 -16.12
N ALA A 364 32.34 13.88 -16.15
CA ALA A 364 32.38 12.62 -16.86
C ALA A 364 32.57 12.85 -18.37
N LEU A 365 31.84 13.81 -18.95
CA LEU A 365 31.96 14.19 -20.37
C LEU A 365 33.35 14.74 -20.70
N ASP A 366 33.89 15.63 -19.87
CA ASP A 366 35.22 16.20 -20.12
C ASP A 366 36.32 15.15 -20.04
N THR A 367 36.20 14.21 -19.11
CA THR A 367 37.18 13.13 -19.01
C THR A 367 37.01 12.10 -20.13
N PHE A 368 35.79 11.83 -20.57
CA PHE A 368 35.54 11.02 -21.76
C PHE A 368 36.13 11.68 -23.02
N ARG A 369 36.01 13.00 -23.17
CA ARG A 369 36.64 13.74 -24.29
C ARG A 369 38.17 13.62 -24.29
N ALA A 370 38.80 13.54 -23.12
CA ALA A 370 40.24 13.36 -23.00
C ALA A 370 40.71 11.95 -23.34
N ASN A 371 39.87 10.92 -23.11
CA ASN A 371 40.15 9.54 -23.46
C ASN A 371 38.89 8.77 -23.90
N PRO A 372 38.42 8.94 -25.15
CA PRO A 372 37.12 8.40 -25.55
C PRO A 372 37.14 6.92 -25.98
N VAL A 373 38.32 6.27 -25.93
CA VAL A 373 38.48 4.83 -26.18
C VAL A 373 38.18 4.01 -24.91
N ASP A 374 38.23 4.64 -23.73
CA ASP A 374 38.00 3.96 -22.46
C ASP A 374 36.51 3.64 -22.25
N SER A 375 36.20 2.33 -22.21
CA SER A 375 34.84 1.81 -22.08
C SER A 375 34.19 2.17 -20.74
N VAL A 376 34.97 2.28 -19.65
CA VAL A 376 34.44 2.62 -18.33
C VAL A 376 33.99 4.08 -18.29
N LEU A 377 34.69 4.97 -19.00
CA LEU A 377 34.29 6.37 -19.09
C LEU A 377 33.03 6.55 -19.92
N ARG A 378 32.89 5.76 -20.98
CA ARG A 378 31.67 5.69 -21.79
C ARG A 378 30.49 5.24 -20.93
N GLU A 379 30.63 4.12 -20.23
CA GLU A 379 29.57 3.55 -19.39
C GLU A 379 29.11 4.55 -18.31
N ARG A 380 30.06 5.19 -17.62
CA ARG A 380 29.76 6.21 -16.61
C ARG A 380 29.03 7.41 -17.19
N LEU A 381 29.46 7.89 -18.36
CA LEU A 381 28.80 9.01 -19.04
C LEU A 381 27.39 8.62 -19.48
N GLU A 382 27.17 7.41 -19.98
CA GLU A 382 25.84 6.91 -20.35
C GLU A 382 24.89 6.81 -19.15
N ALA A 383 25.38 6.29 -18.01
CA ALA A 383 24.63 6.29 -16.76
C ALA A 383 24.24 7.72 -16.36
N GLY A 384 25.19 8.66 -16.42
CA GLY A 384 24.96 10.07 -16.13
C GLY A 384 23.95 10.74 -17.06
N ILE A 385 24.00 10.45 -18.37
CA ILE A 385 23.02 10.94 -19.36
C ILE A 385 21.62 10.43 -19.03
N LYS A 386 21.47 9.14 -18.68
CA LYS A 386 20.18 8.56 -18.32
C LYS A 386 19.61 9.17 -17.04
N MET A 387 20.46 9.43 -16.04
CA MET A 387 20.05 10.17 -14.84
C MET A 387 19.62 11.60 -15.17
N ALA A 388 20.35 12.29 -16.07
CA ALA A 388 20.06 13.64 -16.50
C ALA A 388 18.74 13.74 -17.28
N GLU A 389 18.40 12.72 -18.07
CA GLU A 389 17.11 12.61 -18.76
C GLU A 389 15.94 12.61 -17.79
N ILE A 390 16.04 11.84 -16.69
CA ILE A 390 15.01 11.79 -15.65
C ILE A 390 14.93 13.12 -14.89
N ARG A 391 16.08 13.69 -14.52
CA ARG A 391 16.16 14.85 -13.63
C ARG A 391 15.89 16.19 -14.31
N PHE A 392 16.32 16.38 -15.55
CA PHE A 392 16.26 17.67 -16.24
C PHE A 392 15.21 17.67 -17.34
N ASN A 393 15.34 16.77 -18.33
CA ASN A 393 14.40 16.45 -19.42
C ASN A 393 15.13 15.69 -20.55
N PRO A 394 14.41 15.14 -21.54
CA PRO A 394 15.01 14.51 -22.72
C PRO A 394 15.88 15.45 -23.56
N GLU A 395 15.53 16.73 -23.67
CA GLU A 395 16.27 17.70 -24.49
C GLU A 395 17.69 17.94 -23.96
N TYR A 396 17.85 18.01 -22.65
CA TYR A 396 19.15 18.15 -21.98
C TYR A 396 20.00 16.89 -22.19
N ALA A 397 19.39 15.70 -22.07
CA ALA A 397 20.07 14.44 -22.34
C ALA A 397 20.53 14.34 -23.80
N ASP A 398 19.75 14.82 -24.76
CA ASP A 398 20.11 14.84 -26.18
C ASP A 398 21.32 15.74 -26.48
N ILE A 399 21.45 16.86 -25.78
CA ILE A 399 22.65 17.72 -25.89
C ILE A 399 23.90 16.94 -25.46
N LEU A 400 23.81 16.19 -24.36
CA LEU A 400 24.91 15.37 -23.85
C LEU A 400 25.23 14.18 -24.77
N ARG A 401 24.21 13.50 -25.31
CA ARG A 401 24.38 12.41 -26.30
C ARG A 401 25.12 12.91 -27.54
N LYS A 402 24.71 14.06 -28.09
CA LYS A 402 25.39 14.69 -29.24
C LYS A 402 26.84 15.07 -28.90
N ALA A 403 27.10 15.56 -27.69
CA ALA A 403 28.44 15.89 -27.25
C ALA A 403 29.36 14.66 -27.12
N ARG A 404 28.82 13.53 -26.65
CA ARG A 404 29.51 12.22 -26.62
C ARG A 404 29.80 11.74 -28.05
N ASP A 405 28.79 11.69 -28.91
CA ASP A 405 28.93 11.19 -30.29
C ASP A 405 29.95 12.02 -31.10
N GLY A 406 29.99 13.33 -30.85
CA GLY A 406 30.98 14.22 -31.43
C GLY A 406 32.42 13.92 -30.99
N ALA A 407 32.63 13.45 -29.76
CA ALA A 407 33.95 13.03 -29.28
C ALA A 407 34.37 11.68 -29.89
N GLU A 408 33.44 10.74 -30.05
CA GLU A 408 33.69 9.44 -30.69
C GLU A 408 34.07 9.57 -32.16
N LYS A 409 33.37 10.42 -32.91
CA LYS A 409 33.65 10.66 -34.34
C LYS A 409 35.04 11.23 -34.58
N ARG A 410 35.60 12.01 -33.65
CA ARG A 410 36.96 12.56 -33.77
C ARG A 410 38.04 11.48 -33.66
N ILE A 411 37.78 10.37 -32.98
CA ILE A 411 38.67 9.19 -32.99
C ILE A 411 38.53 8.46 -34.32
N ALA A 412 37.33 8.31 -34.87
CA ALA A 412 37.13 7.56 -36.11
C ALA A 412 37.75 8.24 -37.35
N GLN A 413 38.11 9.53 -37.24
CA GLN A 413 38.66 10.35 -38.34
C GLN A 413 40.16 10.65 -38.19
N GLY A 414 40.78 10.32 -37.06
CA GLY A 414 42.21 10.51 -36.79
C GLY A 414 42.89 9.19 -36.53
#